data_AF-A0A9X3ISD1-F1
#
_entry.id   AF-A0A9X3ISD1-F1
#
_cell.length_a   1.000
_cell.length_b   1.000
_cell.length_c   1.000
_cell.angle_alpha   90.00
_cell.angle_beta   90.00
_cell.angle_gamma   90.00
#
_symmetry.space_group_name_H-M   'P 1'
#
loop_
_entity.id
_entity.type
_entity.pdbx_description
1 polymer ?
#
loop_
_entity_poly.entity_id
_entity_poly.type
_entity_poly.pdbx_seq_one_letter_code
_entity_poly.pdbx_strand_id
1 'polypeptide(L)'
;LNPVRAAMADTPETSEHTSIKQRIEHSRTTPKTNSVTAQTPLLLPFTGNPRQDSPNDIPVLLSDYLALVDETGRMIRSNKRGAIDNKLAPILSRIGLRIELENQQWLTMAQ
;
A
#
# COMPACT_ATOMS: atom_id res chain seq x y z
N LEU A 1 -10.92 -3.53 -3.43
CA LEU A 1 -11.71 -3.81 -2.20
C LEU A 1 -10.71 -4.11 -1.07
N ASN A 2 -10.98 -3.70 0.18
CA ASN A 2 -10.15 -4.11 1.33
C ASN A 2 -10.59 -5.54 1.74
N PRO A 3 -9.74 -6.58 1.60
CA PRO A 3 -10.15 -7.98 1.80
C PRO A 3 -10.56 -8.27 3.25
N VAL A 4 -9.95 -7.59 4.22
CA VAL A 4 -10.28 -7.80 5.64
C VAL A 4 -11.67 -7.28 5.97
N ARG A 5 -12.03 -6.11 5.44
CA ARG A 5 -13.37 -5.53 5.67
C ARG A 5 -14.49 -6.36 5.04
N ALA A 6 -14.17 -7.13 4.01
CA ALA A 6 -15.08 -8.05 3.36
C ALA A 6 -15.16 -9.43 4.06
N ALA A 7 -14.39 -9.65 5.14
CA ALA A 7 -14.22 -10.95 5.79
C ALA A 7 -13.70 -12.03 4.82
N MET A 8 -12.86 -11.64 3.86
CA MET A 8 -12.22 -12.55 2.91
C MET A 8 -10.80 -12.97 3.36
N ALA A 9 -10.22 -12.27 4.33
CA ALA A 9 -8.91 -12.56 4.92
C ALA A 9 -8.77 -11.87 6.28
N ASP A 10 -7.93 -12.38 7.17
CA ASP A 10 -7.67 -11.75 8.48
C ASP A 10 -6.69 -10.57 8.38
N THR A 11 -5.78 -10.63 7.40
CA THR A 11 -4.83 -9.56 7.10
C THR A 11 -4.76 -9.31 5.58
N PRO A 12 -4.33 -8.12 5.12
CA PRO A 12 -4.22 -7.86 3.69
C PRO A 12 -3.26 -8.81 2.96
N GLU A 13 -2.16 -9.21 3.60
CA GLU A 13 -1.13 -10.08 3.04
C GLU A 13 -1.53 -11.57 2.93
N THR A 14 -2.54 -12.00 3.68
CA THR A 14 -3.12 -13.36 3.62
C THR A 14 -4.31 -13.46 2.67
N SER A 15 -4.59 -12.40 1.89
CA SER A 15 -5.64 -12.44 0.88
C SER A 15 -5.21 -13.25 -0.35
N GLU A 16 -6.07 -14.17 -0.81
CA GLU A 16 -5.77 -15.08 -1.93
C GLU A 16 -5.79 -14.39 -3.31
N HIS A 17 -6.80 -13.57 -3.60
CA HIS A 17 -7.05 -13.05 -4.96
C HIS A 17 -7.39 -11.56 -4.96
N THR A 18 -6.42 -10.71 -4.62
CA THR A 18 -6.60 -9.24 -4.64
C THR A 18 -5.38 -8.52 -5.20
N SER A 19 -5.60 -7.30 -5.72
CA SER A 19 -4.52 -6.44 -6.20
C SER A 19 -3.50 -6.12 -5.11
N ILE A 20 -3.90 -6.09 -3.84
CA ILE A 20 -2.97 -5.88 -2.72
C ILE A 20 -2.01 -7.04 -2.54
N LYS A 21 -2.48 -8.29 -2.69
CA LYS A 21 -1.61 -9.48 -2.67
C LYS A 21 -0.56 -9.40 -3.76
N GLN A 22 -0.96 -9.11 -5.00
CA GLN A 22 -0.04 -8.98 -6.13
C GLN A 22 1.04 -7.93 -5.87
N ARG A 23 0.66 -6.76 -5.35
CA ARG A 23 1.60 -5.68 -5.03
C ARG A 23 2.56 -6.05 -3.90
N ILE A 24 2.09 -6.70 -2.84
CA ILE A 24 2.92 -7.16 -1.73
C ILE A 24 3.96 -8.18 -2.24
N GLU A 25 3.56 -9.17 -3.04
CA GLU A 25 4.52 -10.16 -3.55
C GLU A 25 5.57 -9.53 -4.46
N HIS A 26 5.20 -8.60 -5.34
CA HIS A 26 6.18 -7.90 -6.18
C HIS A 26 7.11 -6.98 -5.36
N SER A 27 6.60 -6.37 -4.28
CA SER A 27 7.44 -5.52 -3.42
C SER A 27 8.52 -6.31 -2.67
N ARG A 28 8.32 -7.61 -2.43
CA ARG A 28 9.32 -8.48 -1.77
C ARG A 28 10.45 -8.89 -2.71
N THR A 29 10.18 -8.97 -4.01
CA THR A 29 11.16 -9.41 -5.00
C THR A 29 11.95 -8.26 -5.63
N THR A 30 11.59 -7.01 -5.32
CA THR A 30 12.14 -5.84 -6.02
C THR A 30 12.66 -4.76 -5.06
N PRO A 31 13.94 -4.34 -5.16
CA PRO A 31 14.56 -3.42 -4.19
C PRO A 31 14.02 -1.97 -4.20
N LYS A 32 13.31 -1.56 -5.26
CA LYS A 32 12.80 -0.19 -5.44
C LYS A 32 11.29 -0.22 -5.58
N THR A 33 10.57 -0.17 -4.46
CA THR A 33 9.12 -0.46 -4.46
C THR A 33 8.27 0.56 -5.23
N ASN A 34 8.75 1.80 -5.34
CA ASN A 34 8.08 2.87 -6.10
C ASN A 34 8.58 3.05 -7.54
N SER A 35 9.53 2.22 -8.01
CA SER A 35 9.92 2.24 -9.43
C SER A 35 8.80 1.62 -10.28
N VAL A 36 8.41 2.29 -11.37
CA VAL A 36 7.38 1.79 -12.30
C VAL A 36 7.72 0.40 -12.82
N THR A 37 8.99 0.16 -13.16
CA THR A 37 9.50 -1.11 -13.66
C THR A 37 9.56 -2.22 -12.61
N ALA A 38 9.38 -1.88 -11.34
CA ALA A 38 9.44 -2.79 -10.20
C ALA A 38 8.06 -3.21 -9.69
N GLN A 39 6.98 -2.76 -10.33
CA GLN A 39 5.61 -3.03 -9.93
C GLN A 39 4.88 -3.94 -10.92
N THR A 40 3.76 -4.52 -10.47
CA THR A 40 3.01 -5.53 -11.23
C THR A 40 2.54 -4.99 -12.59
N PRO A 41 2.86 -5.65 -13.73
CA PRO A 41 2.58 -5.12 -15.07
C PRO A 41 1.09 -5.05 -15.42
N LEU A 42 0.23 -5.78 -14.71
CA LEU A 42 -1.22 -5.79 -14.91
C LEU A 42 -1.96 -4.73 -14.07
N LEU A 43 -1.25 -3.94 -13.27
CA LEU A 43 -1.82 -2.91 -12.40
C LEU A 43 -1.16 -1.56 -12.67
N LEU A 44 -1.92 -0.47 -12.53
CA LEU A 44 -1.32 0.87 -12.59
C LEU A 44 -0.24 1.02 -11.49
N PRO A 45 0.95 1.51 -11.84
CA PRO A 45 2.06 1.67 -10.91
C PRO A 45 1.83 2.86 -9.96
N PHE A 46 2.30 2.74 -8.73
CA PHE A 46 2.38 3.82 -7.76
C PHE A 46 3.69 4.59 -7.94
N THR A 47 3.62 5.89 -8.19
CA THR A 47 4.80 6.70 -8.53
C THR A 47 5.11 7.79 -7.52
N GLY A 48 4.26 7.94 -6.49
CA GLY A 48 4.41 8.97 -5.47
C GLY A 48 4.15 10.35 -6.05
N ASN A 49 5.18 10.96 -6.64
CA ASN A 49 5.12 12.33 -7.11
C ASN A 49 4.34 12.44 -8.43
N PRO A 50 3.37 13.36 -8.53
CA PRO A 50 2.66 13.61 -9.77
C PRO A 50 3.63 14.14 -10.82
N ARG A 51 3.77 13.41 -11.92
CA ARG A 51 4.53 13.84 -13.10
C ARG A 51 3.52 14.41 -14.09
N GLN A 52 3.76 15.62 -14.59
CA GLN A 52 2.84 16.27 -15.54
C GLN A 52 2.59 15.43 -16.81
N ASP A 53 3.54 14.56 -17.16
CA ASP A 53 3.53 13.81 -18.42
C ASP A 53 3.20 12.31 -18.26
N SER A 54 2.62 11.87 -17.13
CA SER A 54 2.33 10.46 -16.89
C SER A 54 0.84 10.21 -16.61
N PRO A 55 -0.01 10.07 -17.65
CA PRO A 55 -1.44 9.83 -17.46
C PRO A 55 -1.79 8.44 -16.91
N ASN A 56 -0.82 7.51 -16.90
CA ASN A 56 -1.02 6.09 -16.57
C ASN A 56 -0.29 5.66 -15.30
N ASP A 57 -0.23 6.52 -14.28
CA ASP A 57 0.26 6.16 -12.95
C ASP A 57 -0.68 6.64 -11.83
N ILE A 58 -0.43 6.12 -10.62
CA ILE A 58 -1.13 6.55 -9.41
C ILE A 58 -0.15 7.43 -8.60
N PRO A 59 -0.45 8.73 -8.42
CA PRO A 59 0.45 9.68 -7.76
C PRO A 59 0.35 9.58 -6.23
N VAL A 60 0.58 8.38 -5.70
CA VAL A 60 0.81 8.11 -4.28
C VAL A 60 1.87 7.02 -4.16
N LEU A 61 2.59 6.95 -3.04
CA LEU A 61 3.57 5.88 -2.81
C LEU A 61 2.86 4.56 -2.51
N LEU A 62 3.46 3.44 -2.93
CA LEU A 62 2.93 2.11 -2.60
C LEU A 62 2.89 1.90 -1.07
N SER A 63 3.90 2.40 -0.35
CA SER A 63 3.96 2.35 1.12
C SER A 63 2.77 3.03 1.78
N ASP A 64 2.37 4.20 1.25
CA ASP A 64 1.28 5.00 1.80
C ASP A 64 -0.06 4.33 1.53
N TYR A 65 -0.22 3.77 0.33
CA TYR A 65 -1.38 2.95 0.00
C TYR A 65 -1.52 1.75 0.96
N LEU A 66 -0.44 1.01 1.20
CA LEU A 66 -0.46 -0.15 2.10
C LEU A 66 -0.76 0.27 3.55
N ALA A 67 -0.12 1.33 4.04
CA ALA A 67 -0.38 1.88 5.37
C ALA A 67 -1.85 2.28 5.52
N LEU A 68 -2.41 2.99 4.54
CA LEU A 68 -3.82 3.38 4.53
C LEU A 68 -4.76 2.17 4.56
N VAL A 69 -4.44 1.10 3.82
CA VAL A 69 -5.24 -0.13 3.84
C VAL A 69 -5.19 -0.82 5.20
N ASP A 70 -4.04 -0.84 5.88
CA ASP A 70 -3.90 -1.41 7.22
C ASP A 70 -4.69 -0.58 8.24
N GLU A 71 -4.51 0.74 8.27
CA GLU A 71 -5.24 1.64 9.18
C GLU A 71 -6.76 1.53 8.99
N THR A 72 -7.22 1.58 7.75
CA THR A 72 -8.66 1.45 7.46
C THR A 72 -9.19 0.03 7.68
N GLY A 73 -8.33 -0.99 7.68
CA GLY A 73 -8.65 -2.37 8.02
C GLY A 73 -8.79 -2.58 9.52
N ARG A 74 -8.04 -1.84 10.35
CA ARG A 74 -8.09 -1.87 11.82
C ARG A 74 -9.33 -1.19 12.39
N MET A 75 -9.84 -0.17 11.70
CA MET A 75 -11.02 0.56 12.14
C MET A 75 -12.26 -0.33 12.27
N ILE A 76 -12.67 -0.60 13.51
CA ILE A 76 -13.90 -1.32 13.82
C ILE A 76 -15.09 -0.43 13.43
N ARG A 77 -15.96 -0.94 12.55
CA ARG A 77 -17.23 -0.28 12.19
C ARG A 77 -18.37 -1.29 12.25
N SER A 78 -19.49 -0.88 12.84
CA SER A 78 -20.69 -1.72 13.01
C SER A 78 -21.26 -2.29 11.71
N ASN A 79 -20.98 -1.65 10.56
CA ASN A 79 -21.43 -2.09 9.24
C ASN A 79 -20.38 -2.88 8.44
N LYS A 80 -19.31 -3.38 9.09
CA LYS A 80 -18.26 -4.17 8.44
C LYS A 80 -18.10 -5.52 9.13
N ARG A 81 -17.77 -6.54 8.33
CA ARG A 81 -17.78 -7.95 8.74
C ARG A 81 -16.47 -8.44 9.33
N GLY A 82 -15.38 -7.70 9.11
CA GLY A 82 -14.05 -8.02 9.61
C GLY A 82 -13.24 -6.77 9.91
N ALA A 83 -12.25 -6.92 10.79
CA ALA A 83 -11.29 -5.89 11.17
C ALA A 83 -9.94 -6.56 11.46
N ILE A 84 -8.85 -5.83 11.20
CA ILE A 84 -7.47 -6.26 11.53
C ILE A 84 -7.28 -6.12 13.05
N ASP A 85 -6.68 -7.12 13.70
CA ASP A 85 -6.35 -7.04 15.13
C ASP A 85 -5.37 -5.89 15.39
N ASN A 86 -5.76 -4.96 16.27
CA ASN A 86 -4.96 -3.81 16.68
C ASN A 86 -3.62 -4.17 17.34
N LYS A 87 -3.45 -5.41 17.79
CA LYS A 87 -2.17 -5.89 18.36
C LYS A 87 -1.13 -6.23 17.30
N LEU A 88 -1.53 -6.43 16.05
CA LEU A 88 -0.58 -6.73 14.97
C LEU A 88 0.29 -5.53 14.67
N ALA A 89 1.58 -5.76 14.42
CA ALA A 89 2.49 -4.72 13.94
C ALA A 89 1.96 -4.07 12.64
N PRO A 90 2.32 -2.81 12.32
CA PRO A 90 1.93 -2.15 11.08
C PRO A 90 2.31 -2.97 9.85
N ILE A 91 1.48 -2.97 8.80
CA ILE A 91 1.67 -3.84 7.62
C ILE A 91 3.08 -3.76 7.04
N LEU A 92 3.66 -2.56 6.93
CA LEU A 92 5.01 -2.37 6.37
C LEU A 92 6.05 -3.16 7.16
N SER A 93 5.94 -3.17 8.49
CA SER A 93 6.80 -3.98 9.35
C SER A 93 6.57 -5.49 9.16
N ARG A 94 5.31 -5.93 9.02
CA ARG A 94 4.97 -7.35 8.81
C ARG A 94 5.51 -7.90 7.50
N ILE A 95 5.54 -7.09 6.44
CA ILE A 95 6.00 -7.49 5.10
C ILE A 95 7.48 -7.14 4.83
N GLY A 96 8.18 -6.54 5.80
CA GLY A 96 9.60 -6.19 5.67
C GLY A 96 9.89 -4.94 4.83
N LEU A 97 8.89 -4.10 4.57
CA LEU A 97 9.07 -2.82 3.87
C LEU A 97 9.33 -1.68 4.87
N ARG A 98 10.13 -0.71 4.45
CA ARG A 98 10.34 0.55 5.18
C ARG A 98 9.57 1.66 4.48
N ILE A 99 9.18 2.69 5.24
CA ILE A 99 8.66 3.93 4.65
C ILE A 99 9.80 4.55 3.85
N GLU A 100 9.61 4.67 2.54
CA GLU A 100 10.47 5.45 1.68
C GLU A 100 10.09 6.92 1.90
N LEU A 101 10.84 7.64 2.74
CA LEU A 101 10.73 9.10 2.84
C LEU A 101 11.35 9.69 1.58
N GLU A 102 10.62 9.65 0.47
CA GLU A 102 11.10 10.13 -0.81
C GLU A 102 11.00 11.66 -0.85
N ASN A 103 12.10 12.30 -0.46
CA ASN A 103 12.42 13.71 -0.58
C ASN A 103 11.57 14.69 0.24
N GLN A 104 12.28 15.52 0.99
CA GLN A 104 11.78 16.64 1.79
C GLN A 104 11.22 17.79 0.92
N GLN A 105 10.43 17.52 -0.10
CA GLN A 105 9.79 18.55 -0.91
C GLN A 105 8.81 19.42 -0.09
N TRP A 106 8.24 18.87 0.98
CA TRP A 106 7.40 19.63 1.91
C TRP A 106 8.18 20.67 2.71
N LEU A 107 9.49 20.50 2.91
CA LEU A 107 10.34 21.51 3.57
C LEU A 107 10.69 22.65 2.61
N THR A 108 10.84 22.39 1.31
CA THR A 108 11.13 23.43 0.31
C THR A 108 9.91 24.26 -0.07
N MET A 109 8.68 23.79 0.18
CA MET A 109 7.45 24.55 -0.05
C MET A 109 7.09 25.51 1.12
N ALA A 110 7.82 25.42 2.24
CA ALA A 110 7.54 26.17 3.47
C ALA A 110 8.53 27.33 3.73
N GLN A 111 9.39 27.68 2.76
CA GLN A 111 10.32 28.82 2.82
C GLN A 111 9.98 29.91 1.81
#